data_AF-A0A2L2NRQ6-F1
#
_entry.id   AF-A0A2L2NRQ6-F1
#
_cell.length_a   1.000
_cell.length_b   1.000
_cell.length_c   1.000
_cell.angle_alpha   90.00
_cell.angle_beta   90.00
_cell.angle_gamma   90.00
#
_symmetry.space_group_name_H-M   'P 1'
#
loop_
_entity.id
_entity.type
_entity.pdbx_description
1 polymer ?
#
loop_
_entity_poly.entity_id
_entity_poly.type
_entity_poly.pdbx_seq_one_letter_code
_entity_poly.pdbx_strand_id
1 'polypeptide(L)'
;MEIMTPYYKLEGHIPIAVDFEEWAAWRTTANTQVILSVIHSFISVSTVFTGINIGTVEQPKIFESLVTGGSCDREKRFYSTWDEAISGHYDLIIQSIAMTPYPLIV
;
A
#
# COMPACT_ATOMS: atom_id res chain seq x y z
N MET A 1 -6.94 -11.37 27.24
CA MET A 1 -5.95 -10.45 26.64
C MET A 1 -6.38 -10.29 25.19
N GLU A 2 -7.22 -9.30 24.92
CA GLU A 2 -7.70 -9.05 23.56
C GLU A 2 -6.52 -8.59 22.72
N ILE A 3 -6.23 -9.35 21.66
CA ILE A 3 -5.29 -8.93 20.63
C ILE A 3 -6.08 -7.95 19.74
N MET A 4 -6.24 -6.71 20.20
CA MET A 4 -6.74 -5.64 19.35
C MET A 4 -5.65 -5.35 18.32
N THR A 5 -5.77 -5.93 17.13
CA THR A 5 -5.06 -5.42 15.96
C THR A 5 -5.44 -3.94 15.84
N PRO A 6 -4.52 -2.98 16.05
CA PRO A 6 -4.92 -1.58 16.12
C PRO A 6 -5.36 -1.10 14.72
N TYR A 7 -6.51 -0.45 14.69
CA TYR A 7 -7.09 0.12 13.48
C TYR A 7 -6.71 1.59 13.36
N TYR A 8 -6.62 2.07 12.13
CA TYR A 8 -6.23 3.44 11.83
C TYR A 8 -7.16 4.01 10.76
N LYS A 9 -7.66 5.22 10.99
CA LYS A 9 -8.24 6.06 9.93
C LYS A 9 -7.17 6.99 9.38
N LEU A 10 -7.44 7.59 8.24
CA LEU A 10 -6.56 8.57 7.63
C LEU A 10 -7.22 9.94 7.60
N GLU A 11 -6.54 10.94 8.15
CA GLU A 11 -6.93 12.35 8.06
C GLU A 11 -5.87 13.10 7.25
N GLY A 12 -6.21 13.47 6.01
CA GLY A 12 -5.22 13.90 5.03
C GLY A 12 -4.23 12.78 4.75
N HIS A 13 -2.97 12.94 5.18
CA HIS A 13 -1.92 11.93 5.05
C HIS A 13 -1.42 11.42 6.43
N ILE A 14 -2.15 11.73 7.49
CA ILE A 14 -1.77 11.39 8.87
C ILE A 14 -2.63 10.22 9.35
N PRO A 15 -2.04 9.06 9.67
CA PRO A 15 -2.76 7.96 10.28
C PRO A 15 -3.11 8.26 11.74
N ILE A 16 -4.37 8.04 12.12
CA ILE A 16 -4.87 8.24 13.48
C ILE A 16 -5.38 6.90 14.00
N ALA A 17 -4.84 6.45 15.14
CA ALA A 17 -5.28 5.22 15.80
C ALA A 17 -6.71 5.38 16.33
N VAL A 18 -7.56 4.41 16.06
CA VAL A 18 -8.99 4.40 16.41
C VAL A 18 -9.42 2.99 16.79
N ASP A 19 -10.60 2.85 17.39
CA ASP A 19 -11.20 1.54 17.61
C ASP A 19 -11.78 0.96 16.32
N PHE A 20 -12.25 -0.29 16.39
CA PHE A 20 -12.83 -0.99 15.25
C PHE A 20 -14.11 -0.33 14.73
N GLU A 21 -14.96 0.19 15.62
CA GLU A 21 -16.26 0.76 15.23
C GLU A 21 -16.06 2.06 14.43
N GLU A 22 -15.18 2.95 14.92
CA GLU A 22 -14.82 4.17 14.21
C GLU A 22 -14.12 3.86 12.88
N TRP A 23 -13.20 2.91 12.87
CA TRP A 23 -12.54 2.47 11.63
C TRP A 23 -13.53 1.93 10.61
N ALA A 24 -14.44 1.05 11.04
CA ALA A 24 -15.43 0.43 10.17
C ALA A 24 -16.36 1.48 9.56
N ALA A 25 -16.83 2.44 10.37
CA ALA A 25 -17.65 3.55 9.89
C ALA A 25 -16.89 4.43 8.88
N TRP A 26 -15.67 4.85 9.21
CA TRP A 26 -14.84 5.67 8.35
C TRP A 26 -14.55 5.00 6.99
N ARG A 27 -14.22 3.70 7.01
CA ARG A 27 -13.82 2.96 5.80
C ARG A 27 -14.94 2.78 4.79
N THR A 28 -16.22 2.93 5.19
CA THR A 28 -17.35 2.84 4.25
C THR A 28 -17.34 3.92 3.16
N THR A 29 -16.73 5.07 3.42
CA THR A 29 -16.75 6.23 2.52
C THR A 29 -15.35 6.79 2.22
N ALA A 30 -14.32 6.35 2.94
CA ALA A 30 -12.97 6.83 2.77
C ALA A 30 -12.36 6.45 1.41
N ASN A 31 -11.68 7.40 0.78
CA ASN A 31 -10.75 7.11 -0.30
C ASN A 31 -9.41 6.67 0.31
N THR A 32 -9.07 5.40 0.14
CA THR A 32 -7.82 4.82 0.66
C THR A 32 -6.69 4.74 -0.37
N GLN A 33 -6.93 5.16 -1.60
CA GLN A 33 -5.91 5.14 -2.65
C GLN A 33 -4.87 6.24 -2.38
N VAL A 34 -3.61 5.83 -2.24
CA VAL A 34 -2.46 6.74 -2.11
C VAL A 34 -2.00 7.13 -3.51
N ILE A 35 -1.63 6.13 -4.31
CA ILE A 35 -1.14 6.31 -5.67
C ILE A 35 -1.35 5.02 -6.47
N LEU A 36 -1.69 5.17 -7.74
CA LEU A 36 -1.79 4.08 -8.70
C LEU A 36 -0.97 4.47 -9.94
N SER A 37 -0.02 3.62 -10.31
CA SER A 37 0.81 3.80 -11.51
C SER A 37 0.63 2.62 -12.44
N VAL A 38 0.39 2.89 -13.71
CA VAL A 38 0.31 1.88 -14.78
C VAL A 38 1.48 2.08 -15.73
N ILE A 39 2.28 1.04 -15.89
CA ILE A 39 3.50 1.04 -16.70
C ILE A 39 3.31 0.06 -17.85
N HIS A 40 3.54 0.56 -19.08
CA HIS A 40 3.46 -0.24 -20.30
C HIS A 40 2.13 -1.00 -20.49
N SER A 41 1.05 -0.54 -19.88
CA SER A 41 -0.29 -1.12 -19.92
C SER A 41 -0.47 -2.52 -19.31
N PHE A 42 0.61 -3.18 -18.86
CA PHE A 42 0.54 -4.54 -18.29
C PHE A 42 1.18 -4.67 -16.90
N ILE A 43 1.88 -3.65 -16.41
CA ILE A 43 2.32 -3.57 -15.00
C ILE A 43 1.50 -2.49 -14.33
N SER A 44 1.00 -2.78 -13.13
CA SER A 44 0.44 -1.77 -12.25
C SER A 44 1.05 -1.88 -10.86
N VAL A 45 1.34 -0.75 -10.26
CA VAL A 45 1.73 -0.63 -8.85
C VAL A 45 0.63 0.17 -8.18
N SER A 46 -0.05 -0.45 -7.22
CA SER A 46 -1.12 0.19 -6.45
C SER A 46 -0.68 0.32 -5.01
N THR A 47 -0.72 1.52 -4.47
CA THR A 47 -0.45 1.79 -3.05
C THR A 47 -1.70 2.32 -2.39
N VAL A 48 -2.08 1.67 -1.30
CA VAL A 48 -3.29 1.95 -0.55
C VAL A 48 -2.98 2.06 0.94
N PHE A 49 -3.79 2.85 1.63
CA PHE A 49 -3.88 2.80 3.09
C PHE A 49 -4.84 1.67 3.48
N THR A 50 -4.34 0.65 4.19
CA THR A 50 -5.16 -0.48 4.65
C THR A 50 -5.95 -0.13 5.90
N GLY A 51 -5.37 0.72 6.76
CA GLY A 51 -5.91 1.05 8.08
C GLY A 51 -5.92 -0.13 9.06
N ILE A 52 -5.34 -1.27 8.68
CA ILE A 52 -5.20 -2.46 9.51
C ILE A 52 -3.71 -2.65 9.77
N ASN A 53 -3.30 -2.59 11.03
CA ASN A 53 -1.90 -2.79 11.38
C ASN A 53 -1.54 -4.28 11.29
N ILE A 54 -0.68 -4.63 10.34
CA ILE A 54 -0.13 -6.00 10.22
C ILE A 54 1.29 -6.13 10.80
N GLY A 55 1.82 -5.06 11.38
CA GLY A 55 3.12 -4.98 12.05
C GLY A 55 2.99 -5.13 13.56
N THR A 56 3.86 -4.42 14.29
CA THR A 56 3.79 -4.34 15.76
C THR A 56 3.13 -3.04 16.20
N VAL A 57 2.88 -2.87 17.50
CA VAL A 57 2.32 -1.62 18.05
C VAL A 57 3.32 -0.47 17.88
N GLU A 58 4.61 -0.75 18.05
CA GLU A 58 5.70 0.23 17.96
C GLU A 58 6.09 0.56 16.51
N GLN A 59 5.86 -0.38 15.59
CA GLN A 59 6.10 -0.21 14.16
C GLN A 59 4.90 -0.67 13.35
N PRO A 60 3.83 0.16 13.31
CA PRO A 60 2.62 -0.21 12.59
C PRO A 60 2.89 -0.30 11.09
N LYS A 61 2.26 -1.28 10.43
CA LYS A 61 2.30 -1.46 8.98
C LYS A 61 0.88 -1.36 8.44
N ILE A 62 0.53 -0.18 7.96
CA ILE A 62 -0.85 0.25 7.66
C ILE A 62 -1.04 0.78 6.23
N PHE A 63 0.03 0.73 5.44
CA PHE A 63 0.01 0.95 4.00
C PHE A 63 0.47 -0.31 3.29
N GLU A 64 -0.14 -0.64 2.16
CA GLU A 64 0.25 -1.76 1.29
C GLU A 64 0.56 -1.19 -0.10
N SER A 65 1.66 -1.63 -0.69
CA SER A 65 1.87 -1.56 -2.15
C SER A 65 1.84 -2.95 -2.73
N LEU A 66 1.12 -3.11 -3.84
CA LEU A 66 1.00 -4.36 -4.58
C LEU A 66 1.34 -4.11 -6.05
N VAL A 67 2.22 -4.95 -6.58
CA VAL A 67 2.48 -5.03 -8.02
C VAL A 67 1.56 -6.08 -8.64
N THR A 68 0.93 -5.74 -9.77
CA THR A 68 0.18 -6.67 -10.61
C THR A 68 0.74 -6.65 -12.03
N GLY A 69 1.04 -7.83 -12.57
CA GLY A 69 1.64 -8.04 -13.88
C GLY A 69 3.17 -7.88 -13.93
N GLY A 70 3.76 -8.23 -15.08
CA GLY A 70 5.22 -8.27 -15.28
C GLY A 70 5.93 -9.34 -14.42
N SER A 71 7.25 -9.24 -14.34
CA SER A 71 8.10 -10.20 -13.60
C SER A 71 7.96 -10.09 -12.07
N CYS A 72 7.45 -8.96 -11.57
CA CYS A 72 7.24 -8.71 -10.14
C CYS A 72 5.78 -8.90 -9.71
N ASP A 73 4.97 -9.61 -10.48
CA ASP A 73 3.56 -9.88 -10.13
C ASP A 73 3.43 -10.43 -8.70
N ARG A 74 2.48 -9.88 -7.94
CA ARG A 74 2.19 -10.20 -6.52
C ARG A 74 3.26 -9.79 -5.52
N GLU A 75 4.32 -9.10 -5.94
CA GLU A 75 5.24 -8.46 -4.99
C GLU A 75 4.46 -7.47 -4.12
N LYS A 76 4.61 -7.60 -2.80
CA LYS A 76 3.92 -6.78 -1.80
C LYS A 76 4.91 -6.17 -0.82
N ARG A 77 4.66 -4.92 -0.46
CA ARG A 77 5.42 -4.23 0.59
C ARG A 77 4.50 -3.44 1.51
N PHE A 78 4.91 -3.30 2.75
CA PHE A 78 4.13 -2.62 3.78
C PHE A 78 4.91 -1.52 4.47
N TYR A 79 4.22 -0.42 4.75
CA TYR A 79 4.83 0.81 5.26
C TYR A 79 4.07 1.38 6.45
N SER A 80 4.76 2.20 7.21
CA SER A 80 4.28 2.76 8.47
C SER A 80 3.73 4.17 8.26
N THR A 81 4.33 4.91 7.32
CA THR A 81 3.97 6.30 7.02
C THR A 81 3.59 6.47 5.55
N TRP A 82 2.89 7.56 5.28
CA TRP A 82 2.52 7.96 3.92
C TRP A 82 3.75 8.18 3.03
N ASP A 83 4.78 8.86 3.55
CA ASP A 83 6.02 9.15 2.81
C ASP A 83 6.82 7.86 2.50
N GLU A 84 6.90 6.93 3.46
CA GLU A 84 7.49 5.61 3.21
C GLU A 84 6.72 4.86 2.12
N ALA A 85 5.39 4.94 2.12
CA ALA A 85 4.55 4.29 1.13
C ALA A 85 4.75 4.87 -0.28
N ILE A 86 4.91 6.20 -0.40
CA ILE A 86 5.25 6.86 -1.66
C ILE A 86 6.64 6.45 -2.14
N SER A 87 7.65 6.49 -1.26
CA SER A 87 9.02 6.11 -1.64
C SER A 87 9.06 4.66 -2.11
N GLY A 88 8.47 3.76 -1.34
CA GLY A 88 8.44 2.34 -1.66
C GLY A 88 7.59 2.00 -2.89
N HIS A 89 6.59 2.82 -3.23
CA HIS A 89 5.88 2.73 -4.50
C HIS A 89 6.83 2.95 -5.68
N TYR A 90 7.62 4.02 -5.66
CA TYR A 90 8.58 4.31 -6.73
C TYR A 90 9.69 3.25 -6.82
N ASP A 91 10.13 2.70 -5.69
CA ASP A 91 11.08 1.58 -5.68
C ASP A 91 10.50 0.36 -6.40
N LEU A 92 9.22 0.03 -6.18
CA LEU A 92 8.54 -1.06 -6.87
C LEU A 92 8.38 -0.80 -8.36
N ILE A 93 8.14 0.45 -8.78
CA ILE A 93 8.13 0.83 -10.20
C ILE A 93 9.49 0.56 -10.82
N ILE A 94 10.56 1.09 -10.22
CA ILE A 94 11.94 0.95 -10.73
C ILE A 94 12.30 -0.53 -10.84
N GLN A 95 12.02 -1.31 -9.79
CA GLN A 95 12.26 -2.75 -9.79
C GLN A 95 11.46 -3.47 -10.88
N SER A 96 10.17 -3.15 -11.03
CA SER A 96 9.30 -3.81 -12.02
C SER A 96 9.74 -3.53 -13.45
N ILE A 97 10.20 -2.31 -13.74
CA ILE A 97 10.79 -1.93 -15.03
C ILE A 97 12.10 -2.68 -15.25
N ALA A 98 12.99 -2.73 -14.25
CA ALA A 98 14.28 -3.38 -14.38
C ALA A 98 14.18 -4.90 -14.58
N MET A 99 13.20 -5.54 -13.95
CA MET A 99 13.02 -7.01 -13.99
C MET A 99 12.15 -7.50 -15.15
N THR A 100 11.43 -6.60 -15.83
CA THR A 100 10.58 -6.97 -16.96
C THR A 100 11.17 -6.41 -18.25
N PRO A 101 12.03 -7.18 -18.96
CA PRO A 101 12.51 -6.74 -20.26
C PRO A 101 11.30 -6.55 -21.17
N TYR A 102 11.17 -5.35 -21.76
CA TYR A 102 10.17 -5.09 -22.79
C TYR A 102 10.35 -6.16 -23.88
N PRO A 103 9.30 -6.88 -24.31
CA PRO A 103 9.47 -7.76 -25.45
C PRO A 103 9.92 -6.87 -26.61
N LEU A 104 11.17 -7.06 -27.05
CA LEU A 104 11.59 -6.57 -28.36
C LEU A 104 10.63 -7.22 -29.34
N ILE A 105 9.68 -6.45 -29.86
CA ILE A 105 8.88 -6.88 -31.00
C ILE A 105 9.89 -6.97 -32.15
N VAL A 106 10.37 -8.19 -32.39
CA VAL A 106 11.14 -8.58 -33.59
C VAL A 106 10.19 -8.95 -34.72
#